data_AF-A0A8T6PS23-F1
#
_entry.id   AF-A0A8T6PS23-F1
#
_cell.length_a   1.000
_cell.length_b   1.000
_cell.length_c   1.000
_cell.angle_alpha   90.00
_cell.angle_beta   90.00
_cell.angle_gamma   90.00
#
_symmetry.space_group_name_H-M   'P 1'
#
loop_
_entity.id
_entity.type
_entity.pdbx_description
1 polymer ?
#
loop_
_entity_poly.entity_id
_entity_poly.type
_entity_poly.pdbx_seq_one_letter_code
_entity_poly.pdbx_strand_id
1 'polypeptide(L)'
;MLKQRNLGIEALRIFSFIMVVTIHTAPEYSIGGNNNITALILQSLSRGGFICFFIISGYFALNDNIKDIKKYYYNKMITIVFPFIIYAYIHYFMVHNNFGTSLELWKNFISFDELKSFVNAIMIGPSFNGPKFMSLHFWFVYWIVGAFIVSPFIAYIVNLIPSEKRMSAIFVLISLNMFHLYITRYIPKANIIFLPYIVNGWFLYFLIGGLLNGIKVKNPIKTSMLMFISGYILTMIITVLNYNVLGIKKMPYGEDINMILMATGLFIMFYNSNIKWPASLTLVISRHSYSMYLCHVFILYFISGLLKPVTDIYFINIIFKILTVSMLSFIFAYLVDTFIVFKATRFFKQLYK
;
A
#
# COMPACT_ATOMS: atom_id res chain seq x y z
N MET A 1 11.87 -23.60 7.66
CA MET A 1 12.76 -22.70 8.42
C MET A 1 12.43 -21.26 8.06
N LEU A 2 11.67 -20.56 8.91
CA LEU A 2 11.46 -19.13 8.77
C LEU A 2 12.79 -18.44 9.10
N LYS A 3 13.41 -17.73 8.14
CA LYS A 3 14.35 -16.64 8.50
C LYS A 3 13.65 -15.85 9.60
N GLN A 4 14.31 -15.68 10.76
CA GLN A 4 13.72 -15.04 11.93
C GLN A 4 13.08 -13.72 11.51
N ARG A 5 11.75 -13.67 11.43
CA ARG A 5 11.02 -12.52 10.88
C ARG A 5 11.17 -11.37 11.86
N ASN A 6 11.54 -10.19 11.37
CA ASN A 6 11.57 -8.98 12.20
C ASN A 6 10.13 -8.61 12.60
N LEU A 7 9.78 -8.80 13.87
CA LEU A 7 8.43 -8.52 14.40
C LEU A 7 8.01 -7.06 14.21
N GLY A 8 8.95 -6.12 14.27
CA GLY A 8 8.72 -4.72 13.98
C GLY A 8 8.21 -4.48 12.56
N ILE A 9 8.81 -5.13 11.57
CA ILE A 9 8.35 -5.06 10.18
C ILE A 9 6.99 -5.74 9.99
N GLU A 10 6.72 -6.83 10.69
CA GLU A 10 5.41 -7.49 10.66
C GLU A 10 4.32 -6.57 11.28
N ALA A 11 4.63 -5.87 12.37
CA ALA A 11 3.75 -4.85 12.95
C ALA A 11 3.54 -3.66 12.00
N LEU A 12 4.59 -3.23 11.27
CA LEU A 12 4.47 -2.17 10.27
C LEU A 12 3.52 -2.56 9.14
N ARG A 13 3.52 -3.82 8.68
CA ARG A 13 2.55 -4.31 7.68
C ARG A 13 1.10 -4.19 8.17
N ILE A 14 0.85 -4.50 9.43
CA ILE A 14 -0.49 -4.36 10.05
C ILE A 14 -0.86 -2.88 10.11
N PHE A 15 0.05 -2.03 10.58
CA PHE A 15 -0.15 -0.58 10.63
C PHE A 15 -0.46 -0.02 9.22
N SER A 16 0.34 -0.36 8.21
CA SER A 16 0.14 0.07 6.83
C SER A 16 -1.22 -0.36 6.28
N PHE A 17 -1.69 -1.57 6.60
CA PHE A 17 -3.02 -2.00 6.23
C PHE A 17 -4.11 -1.11 6.86
N ILE A 18 -4.02 -0.85 8.17
CA ILE A 18 -4.99 0.02 8.85
C ILE A 18 -4.99 1.41 8.20
N MET A 19 -3.81 1.92 7.82
CA MET A 19 -3.69 3.20 7.13
C MET A 19 -4.33 3.19 5.74
N VAL A 20 -4.31 2.07 5.00
CA VAL A 20 -5.09 1.92 3.77
C VAL A 20 -6.59 2.05 4.05
N VAL A 21 -7.09 1.36 5.08
CA VAL A 21 -8.50 1.49 5.48
C VAL A 21 -8.83 2.94 5.85
N THR A 22 -7.93 3.63 6.56
CA THR A 22 -8.08 5.04 6.91
C THR A 22 -8.21 5.93 5.67
N ILE A 23 -7.41 5.71 4.62
CA ILE A 23 -7.49 6.49 3.36
C ILE A 23 -8.90 6.42 2.76
N HIS A 24 -9.50 5.22 2.74
CA HIS A 24 -10.80 4.97 2.12
C HIS A 24 -12.01 5.30 3.00
N THR A 25 -11.79 5.49 4.30
CA THR A 25 -12.85 5.84 5.26
C THR A 25 -12.86 7.32 5.62
N ALA A 26 -11.70 7.98 5.62
CA ALA A 26 -11.57 9.38 5.93
C ALA A 26 -12.04 10.25 4.76
N PRO A 27 -12.65 11.43 5.04
CA PRO A 27 -12.98 12.39 4.00
C PRO A 27 -11.72 12.90 3.29
N GLU A 28 -11.90 13.36 2.05
CA GLU A 28 -10.86 14.09 1.34
C GLU A 28 -10.85 15.57 1.75
N TYR A 29 -9.66 16.17 1.73
CA TYR A 29 -9.51 17.60 2.03
C TYR A 29 -9.92 18.44 0.82
N SER A 30 -10.81 19.40 1.03
CA SER A 30 -11.31 20.28 -0.05
C SER A 30 -11.65 21.68 0.47
N ILE A 31 -11.43 22.73 -0.30
CA ILE A 31 -11.79 24.11 0.12
C ILE A 31 -13.29 24.16 0.46
N GLY A 32 -13.64 24.66 1.66
CA GLY A 32 -15.03 24.75 2.13
C GLY A 32 -15.65 23.44 2.63
N GLY A 33 -14.88 22.35 2.72
CA GLY A 33 -15.38 21.06 3.25
C GLY A 33 -15.68 21.09 4.75
N ASN A 34 -16.87 20.62 5.13
CA ASN A 34 -17.36 20.64 6.52
C ASN A 34 -16.46 19.89 7.51
N ASN A 35 -15.70 18.89 7.06
CA ASN A 35 -14.87 18.03 7.90
C ASN A 35 -13.37 18.16 7.59
N ASN A 36 -12.94 19.33 7.10
CA ASN A 36 -11.58 19.55 6.61
C ASN A 36 -10.47 19.29 7.64
N ILE A 37 -10.70 19.57 8.93
CA ILE A 37 -9.70 19.29 9.96
C ILE A 37 -9.51 17.77 10.12
N THR A 38 -10.61 17.02 10.18
CA THR A 38 -10.59 15.56 10.21
C THR A 38 -9.93 14.99 8.96
N ALA A 39 -10.28 15.51 7.78
CA ALA A 39 -9.65 15.15 6.51
C ALA A 39 -8.14 15.39 6.55
N LEU A 40 -7.72 16.59 6.97
CA LEU A 40 -6.32 16.97 7.03
C LEU A 40 -5.51 16.04 7.93
N ILE A 41 -5.99 15.77 9.14
CA ILE A 41 -5.31 14.90 10.12
C ILE A 41 -5.22 13.46 9.59
N LEU A 42 -6.36 12.88 9.20
CA LEU A 42 -6.42 11.47 8.85
C LEU A 42 -5.78 11.18 7.49
N GLN A 43 -5.99 12.01 6.47
CA GLN A 43 -5.34 11.85 5.17
C GLN A 43 -3.83 12.06 5.28
N SER A 44 -3.37 13.07 6.04
CA SER A 44 -1.93 13.29 6.20
C SER A 44 -1.23 12.09 6.85
N LEU A 45 -1.83 11.50 7.89
CA LEU A 45 -1.25 10.34 8.57
C LEU A 45 -1.30 9.07 7.70
N SER A 46 -2.48 8.80 7.13
CA SER A 46 -2.76 7.54 6.46
C SER A 46 -1.97 7.34 5.16
N ARG A 47 -1.71 8.42 4.42
CA ARG A 47 -0.93 8.38 3.18
C ARG A 47 0.51 7.96 3.41
N GLY A 48 1.16 8.46 4.46
CA GLY A 48 2.52 8.03 4.83
C GLY A 48 2.60 6.58 5.27
N GLY A 49 1.61 6.13 6.05
CA GLY A 49 1.55 4.74 6.50
C GLY A 49 1.28 3.73 5.38
N PHE A 50 0.45 4.09 4.40
CA PHE A 50 0.24 3.30 3.18
C PHE A 50 1.54 3.12 2.38
N ILE A 51 2.32 4.20 2.22
CA ILE A 51 3.57 4.20 1.45
C ILE A 51 4.59 3.19 1.99
N CYS A 52 4.54 2.86 3.29
CA CYS A 52 5.39 1.84 3.87
C CYS A 52 5.24 0.45 3.20
N PHE A 53 4.12 0.13 2.53
CA PHE A 53 4.01 -1.12 1.75
C PHE A 53 5.04 -1.18 0.61
N PHE A 54 5.32 -0.06 -0.05
CA PHE A 54 6.31 0.04 -1.12
C PHE A 54 7.73 -0.17 -0.57
N ILE A 55 8.04 0.51 0.54
CA ILE A 55 9.35 0.39 1.22
C ILE A 55 9.58 -1.04 1.72
N ILE A 56 8.58 -1.64 2.39
CA ILE A 56 8.66 -3.03 2.86
C ILE A 56 8.88 -3.98 1.68
N SER A 57 8.12 -3.80 0.59
CA SER A 57 8.23 -4.66 -0.58
C SER A 57 9.61 -4.56 -1.24
N GLY A 58 10.13 -3.36 -1.37
CA GLY A 58 11.47 -3.10 -1.91
C GLY A 58 12.57 -3.65 -1.03
N TYR A 59 12.47 -3.45 0.29
CA TYR A 59 13.42 -3.99 1.26
C TYR A 59 13.57 -5.49 1.14
N PHE A 60 12.46 -6.23 1.03
CA PHE A 60 12.53 -7.69 0.90
C PHE A 60 12.89 -8.16 -0.51
N ALA A 61 12.37 -7.54 -1.57
CA ALA A 61 12.57 -8.02 -2.93
C ALA A 61 13.96 -7.71 -3.49
N LEU A 62 14.52 -6.54 -3.16
CA LEU A 62 15.81 -6.10 -3.68
C LEU A 62 17.01 -6.66 -2.89
N ASN A 63 16.76 -7.14 -1.67
CA ASN A 63 17.76 -7.81 -0.84
C ASN A 63 17.55 -9.33 -0.78
N ASP A 64 16.70 -9.88 -1.65
CA ASP A 64 16.54 -11.33 -1.76
C ASP A 64 17.74 -11.95 -2.50
N ASN A 65 18.16 -13.15 -2.09
CA ASN A 65 19.25 -13.86 -2.74
C ASN A 65 18.68 -14.73 -3.89
N ILE A 66 18.46 -14.09 -5.03
CA ILE A 66 17.82 -14.71 -6.20
C ILE A 66 18.85 -15.59 -6.91
N LYS A 67 18.80 -16.90 -6.61
CA LYS A 67 19.63 -17.91 -7.29
C LYS A 67 19.03 -18.42 -8.59
N ASP A 68 17.70 -18.45 -8.68
CA ASP A 68 16.95 -18.96 -9.82
C ASP A 68 15.79 -18.01 -10.13
N ILE A 69 15.88 -17.36 -11.29
CA ILE A 69 14.91 -16.37 -11.78
C ILE A 69 13.55 -17.02 -12.09
N LYS A 70 13.54 -18.23 -12.68
CA LYS A 70 12.27 -18.91 -13.01
C LYS A 70 11.52 -19.27 -11.72
N LYS A 71 12.25 -19.81 -10.74
CA LYS A 71 11.69 -20.10 -9.41
C LYS A 71 11.25 -18.84 -8.68
N TYR A 72 11.96 -17.74 -8.82
CA TYR A 72 11.55 -16.45 -8.27
C TYR A 72 10.19 -16.02 -8.82
N TYR A 73 10.03 -15.95 -10.15
CA TYR A 73 8.76 -15.53 -10.75
C TYR A 73 7.62 -16.49 -10.46
N TYR A 74 7.87 -17.80 -10.51
CA TYR A 74 6.86 -18.80 -10.14
C TYR A 74 6.35 -18.60 -8.71
N ASN A 75 7.25 -18.36 -7.76
CA ASN A 75 6.87 -18.08 -6.38
C ASN A 75 6.07 -16.78 -6.26
N LYS A 76 6.44 -15.72 -6.99
CA LYS A 76 5.69 -14.45 -6.97
C LYS A 76 4.29 -14.61 -7.58
N MET A 77 4.17 -15.34 -8.70
CA MET A 77 2.88 -15.67 -9.31
C MET A 77 1.95 -16.36 -8.30
N ILE A 78 2.42 -17.41 -7.62
CA ILE A 78 1.59 -18.13 -6.64
C ILE A 78 1.30 -17.29 -5.40
N THR A 79 2.26 -16.49 -4.92
CA THR A 79 2.09 -15.80 -3.63
C THR A 79 1.37 -14.46 -3.72
N ILE A 80 1.23 -13.90 -4.93
CA ILE A 80 0.66 -12.57 -5.15
C ILE A 80 -0.49 -12.64 -6.15
N VAL A 81 -0.21 -13.09 -7.37
CA VAL A 81 -1.20 -13.08 -8.47
C VAL A 81 -2.34 -14.06 -8.19
N PHE A 82 -2.04 -15.26 -7.69
CA PHE A 82 -3.09 -16.24 -7.40
C PHE A 82 -4.06 -15.81 -6.29
N PRO A 83 -3.62 -15.37 -5.09
CA PRO A 83 -4.51 -14.79 -4.10
C PRO A 83 -5.29 -13.59 -4.64
N PHE A 84 -4.62 -12.73 -5.41
CA PHE A 84 -5.28 -11.60 -6.07
C PHE A 84 -6.44 -12.05 -6.94
N ILE A 85 -6.29 -13.05 -7.81
CA ILE A 85 -7.37 -13.54 -8.67
C ILE A 85 -8.58 -13.99 -7.83
N ILE A 86 -8.36 -14.70 -6.71
CA ILE A 86 -9.45 -15.14 -5.84
C ILE A 86 -10.20 -13.96 -5.24
N TYR A 87 -9.49 -13.04 -4.58
CA TYR A 87 -10.13 -11.90 -3.93
C TYR A 87 -10.70 -10.90 -4.94
N ALA A 88 -10.05 -10.73 -6.07
CA ALA A 88 -10.55 -9.91 -7.17
C ALA A 88 -11.85 -10.50 -7.69
N TYR A 89 -11.94 -11.81 -7.87
CA TYR A 89 -13.20 -12.43 -8.30
C TYR A 89 -14.33 -12.19 -7.30
N ILE A 90 -14.07 -12.41 -6.01
CA ILE A 90 -15.03 -12.14 -4.95
C ILE A 90 -15.48 -10.68 -4.97
N HIS A 91 -14.52 -9.74 -5.03
CA HIS A 91 -14.81 -8.31 -5.10
C HIS A 91 -15.65 -7.96 -6.35
N TYR A 92 -15.23 -8.43 -7.53
CA TYR A 92 -15.90 -8.18 -8.80
C TYR A 92 -17.34 -8.66 -8.74
N PHE A 93 -17.53 -9.90 -8.31
CA PHE A 93 -18.84 -10.52 -8.17
C PHE A 93 -19.73 -9.70 -7.23
N MET A 94 -19.22 -9.35 -6.05
CA MET A 94 -19.99 -8.62 -5.04
C MET A 94 -20.42 -7.23 -5.52
N VAL A 95 -19.56 -6.51 -6.23
CA VAL A 95 -19.84 -5.16 -6.71
C VAL A 95 -20.81 -5.16 -7.90
N HIS A 96 -20.74 -6.15 -8.80
CA HIS A 96 -21.55 -6.15 -10.03
C HIS A 96 -22.86 -6.93 -9.91
N ASN A 97 -23.05 -7.73 -8.86
CA ASN A 97 -24.26 -8.57 -8.69
C ASN A 97 -25.12 -8.14 -7.48
N ASN A 98 -25.11 -6.85 -7.13
CA ASN A 98 -25.93 -6.27 -6.05
C ASN A 98 -25.89 -7.09 -4.74
N PHE A 99 -24.68 -7.36 -4.25
CA PHE A 99 -24.49 -8.15 -3.04
C PHE A 99 -25.35 -7.66 -1.87
N GLY A 100 -26.17 -8.55 -1.31
CA GLY A 100 -27.03 -8.28 -0.16
C GLY A 100 -28.47 -7.86 -0.46
N THR A 101 -28.91 -7.80 -1.73
CA THR A 101 -30.27 -7.33 -2.07
C THR A 101 -31.21 -8.38 -2.69
N SER A 102 -30.75 -9.59 -3.03
CA SER A 102 -31.62 -10.65 -3.59
C SER A 102 -31.29 -12.06 -3.03
N LEU A 103 -32.28 -12.96 -2.96
CA LEU A 103 -32.03 -14.36 -2.53
C LEU A 103 -31.33 -15.21 -3.60
N GLU A 104 -31.31 -14.77 -4.85
CA GLU A 104 -30.70 -15.51 -5.98
C GLU A 104 -29.22 -15.14 -6.21
N LEU A 105 -28.60 -14.44 -5.25
CA LEU A 105 -27.24 -13.91 -5.28
C LEU A 105 -26.16 -14.88 -5.74
N TRP A 106 -26.34 -16.19 -5.58
CA TRP A 106 -25.31 -17.18 -5.87
C TRP A 106 -25.51 -17.92 -7.20
N LYS A 107 -26.67 -17.76 -7.86
CA LYS A 107 -27.00 -18.55 -9.07
C LYS A 107 -25.98 -18.36 -10.20
N ASN A 108 -25.37 -17.18 -10.29
CA ASN A 108 -24.42 -16.83 -11.34
C ASN A 108 -22.96 -16.81 -10.88
N PHE A 109 -22.65 -17.26 -9.65
CA PHE A 109 -21.29 -17.17 -9.09
C PHE A 109 -20.23 -17.95 -9.87
N ILE A 110 -20.61 -18.92 -10.71
CA ILE A 110 -19.67 -19.69 -11.55
C ILE A 110 -20.18 -19.74 -12.99
N SER A 111 -20.98 -18.77 -13.43
CA SER A 111 -21.47 -18.75 -14.82
C SER A 111 -20.32 -18.39 -15.78
N PHE A 112 -20.38 -18.93 -16.99
CA PHE A 112 -19.37 -18.65 -18.02
C PHE A 112 -19.31 -17.16 -18.37
N ASP A 113 -20.46 -16.48 -18.45
CA ASP A 113 -20.54 -15.05 -18.77
C ASP A 113 -19.93 -14.17 -17.68
N GLU A 114 -20.09 -14.58 -16.41
CA GLU A 114 -19.51 -13.87 -15.26
C GLU A 114 -17.99 -14.04 -15.26
N LEU A 115 -17.49 -15.27 -15.43
CA LEU A 115 -16.06 -15.55 -15.52
C LEU A 115 -15.42 -14.82 -16.71
N LYS A 116 -16.07 -14.80 -17.87
CA LYS A 116 -15.60 -14.07 -19.05
C LYS A 116 -15.55 -12.56 -18.80
N SER A 117 -16.58 -12.01 -18.14
CA SER A 117 -16.63 -10.58 -17.82
C SER A 117 -15.56 -10.20 -16.78
N PHE A 118 -15.34 -11.05 -15.78
CA PHE A 118 -14.25 -10.89 -14.82
C PHE A 118 -12.87 -10.92 -15.46
N VAL A 119 -12.60 -11.87 -16.36
CA VAL A 119 -11.31 -11.94 -17.08
C VAL A 119 -11.09 -10.66 -17.88
N ASN A 120 -12.12 -10.16 -18.58
CA ASN A 120 -12.04 -8.87 -19.27
C ASN A 120 -11.76 -7.72 -18.30
N ALA A 121 -12.43 -7.66 -17.14
CA ALA A 121 -12.22 -6.62 -16.14
C ALA A 121 -10.79 -6.61 -15.57
N ILE A 122 -10.19 -7.79 -15.32
CA ILE A 122 -8.79 -7.91 -14.90
C ILE A 122 -7.83 -7.46 -16.00
N MET A 123 -8.07 -7.85 -17.26
CA MET A 123 -7.17 -7.48 -18.37
C MET A 123 -7.18 -5.98 -18.65
N ILE A 124 -8.35 -5.34 -18.57
CA ILE A 124 -8.49 -3.88 -18.72
C ILE A 124 -7.84 -3.15 -17.54
N GLY A 125 -7.93 -3.74 -16.34
CA GLY A 125 -7.30 -3.21 -15.14
C GLY A 125 -8.08 -2.07 -14.47
N PRO A 126 -7.45 -1.37 -13.51
CA PRO A 126 -8.13 -0.45 -12.59
C PRO A 126 -8.37 0.95 -13.16
N SER A 127 -7.77 1.29 -14.31
CA SER A 127 -7.73 2.66 -14.85
C SER A 127 -8.89 3.00 -15.80
N PHE A 128 -9.72 2.02 -16.16
CA PHE A 128 -10.86 2.25 -17.03
C PHE A 128 -12.16 2.32 -16.21
N ASN A 129 -12.73 3.51 -16.04
CA ASN A 129 -14.04 3.71 -15.41
C ASN A 129 -15.18 3.34 -16.39
N GLY A 130 -15.23 2.07 -16.80
CA GLY A 130 -16.32 1.50 -17.59
C GLY A 130 -17.23 0.62 -16.74
N PRO A 131 -18.37 0.14 -17.28
CA PRO A 131 -19.33 -0.70 -16.54
C PRO A 131 -18.79 -2.08 -16.09
N LYS A 132 -17.57 -2.45 -16.50
CA LYS A 132 -16.89 -3.71 -16.14
C LYS A 132 -15.49 -3.45 -15.59
N PHE A 133 -15.39 -2.56 -14.62
CA PHE A 133 -14.11 -2.17 -14.01
C PHE A 133 -13.86 -2.98 -12.73
N MET A 134 -12.61 -3.41 -12.50
CA MET A 134 -12.27 -4.23 -11.34
C MET A 134 -12.36 -3.41 -10.03
N SER A 135 -11.82 -2.20 -10.07
CA SER A 135 -11.91 -1.09 -9.11
C SER A 135 -10.55 -0.41 -8.97
N LEU A 136 -10.55 0.92 -8.84
CA LEU A 136 -9.33 1.72 -8.75
C LEU A 136 -8.42 1.26 -7.62
N HIS A 137 -8.97 0.78 -6.49
CA HIS A 137 -8.18 0.43 -5.31
C HIS A 137 -7.19 -0.73 -5.52
N PHE A 138 -7.39 -1.58 -6.54
CA PHE A 138 -6.45 -2.67 -6.86
C PHE A 138 -5.19 -2.21 -7.60
N TRP A 139 -5.06 -0.92 -7.95
CA TRP A 139 -3.91 -0.39 -8.69
C TRP A 139 -2.55 -0.78 -8.12
N PHE A 140 -2.43 -0.85 -6.79
CA PHE A 140 -1.18 -1.24 -6.15
C PHE A 140 -0.78 -2.69 -6.47
N VAL A 141 -1.73 -3.60 -6.70
CA VAL A 141 -1.41 -4.98 -7.11
C VAL A 141 -0.82 -5.03 -8.51
N TYR A 142 -1.42 -4.31 -9.47
CA TYR A 142 -0.87 -4.20 -10.82
C TYR A 142 0.53 -3.59 -10.79
N TRP A 143 0.69 -2.53 -9.99
CA TRP A 143 1.95 -1.86 -9.81
C TRP A 143 3.02 -2.77 -9.18
N ILE A 144 2.70 -3.50 -8.10
CA ILE A 144 3.68 -4.35 -7.41
C ILE A 144 4.06 -5.58 -8.23
N VAL A 145 3.15 -6.12 -9.05
CA VAL A 145 3.47 -7.17 -10.03
C VAL A 145 4.52 -6.65 -11.01
N GLY A 146 4.34 -5.45 -11.56
CA GLY A 146 5.34 -4.80 -12.40
C GLY A 146 6.69 -4.61 -11.69
N ALA A 147 6.67 -4.14 -10.43
CA ALA A 147 7.88 -3.98 -9.63
C ALA A 147 8.61 -5.32 -9.39
N PHE A 148 7.88 -6.41 -9.17
CA PHE A 148 8.49 -7.74 -9.00
C PHE A 148 9.03 -8.34 -10.29
N ILE A 149 8.47 -8.01 -11.45
CA ILE A 149 9.04 -8.42 -12.74
C ILE A 149 10.44 -7.82 -12.92
N VAL A 150 10.64 -6.55 -12.58
CA VAL A 150 11.96 -5.89 -12.72
C VAL A 150 12.90 -6.13 -11.53
N SER A 151 12.38 -6.63 -10.41
CA SER A 151 13.12 -6.77 -9.15
C SER A 151 14.43 -7.55 -9.26
N PRO A 152 14.56 -8.67 -9.98
CA PRO A 152 15.83 -9.40 -10.05
C PRO A 152 16.97 -8.57 -10.64
N PHE A 153 16.69 -7.78 -11.67
CA PHE A 153 17.67 -6.90 -12.29
C PHE A 153 18.04 -5.73 -11.37
N ILE A 154 17.05 -5.10 -10.74
CA ILE A 154 17.27 -3.97 -9.84
C ILE A 154 17.98 -4.42 -8.56
N ALA A 155 17.68 -5.61 -8.05
CA ALA A 155 18.36 -6.22 -6.92
C ALA A 155 19.86 -6.37 -7.19
N TYR A 156 20.24 -6.79 -8.41
CA TYR A 156 21.65 -6.86 -8.80
C TYR A 156 22.34 -5.50 -8.67
N ILE A 157 21.74 -4.43 -9.21
CA ILE A 157 22.28 -3.08 -9.14
C ILE A 157 22.38 -2.58 -7.69
N VAL A 158 21.31 -2.72 -6.90
CA VAL A 158 21.28 -2.26 -5.49
C VAL A 158 22.34 -2.97 -4.65
N ASN A 159 22.58 -4.26 -4.90
CA ASN A 159 23.57 -5.04 -4.17
C ASN A 159 25.02 -4.70 -4.56
N LEU A 160 25.26 -4.10 -5.73
CA LEU A 160 26.57 -3.56 -6.10
C LEU A 160 26.94 -2.28 -5.33
N ILE A 161 25.95 -1.57 -4.77
CA ILE A 161 26.18 -0.32 -4.04
C ILE A 161 26.68 -0.65 -2.61
N PRO A 162 27.92 -0.25 -2.25
CA PRO A 162 28.46 -0.46 -0.91
C PRO A 162 27.63 0.22 0.16
N SER A 163 27.52 -0.39 1.34
CA SER A 163 26.66 0.07 2.45
C SER A 163 26.90 1.54 2.82
N GLU A 164 28.15 1.99 2.81
CA GLU A 164 28.59 3.36 3.10
C GLU A 164 28.14 4.39 2.04
N LYS A 165 27.83 3.95 0.82
CA LYS A 165 27.33 4.81 -0.27
C LYS A 165 25.80 4.77 -0.42
N ARG A 166 25.10 3.84 0.24
CA ARG A 166 23.64 3.68 0.09
C ARG A 166 22.86 4.93 0.52
N MET A 167 23.29 5.63 1.57
CA MET A 167 22.67 6.89 1.98
C MET A 167 22.84 7.98 0.90
N SER A 168 24.04 8.10 0.30
CA SER A 168 24.28 9.02 -0.81
C SER A 168 23.42 8.68 -2.03
N ALA A 169 23.26 7.39 -2.34
CA ALA A 169 22.37 6.94 -3.42
C ALA A 169 20.91 7.33 -3.16
N ILE A 170 20.41 7.13 -1.93
CA ILE A 170 19.06 7.59 -1.52
C ILE A 170 18.95 9.10 -1.71
N PHE A 171 19.93 9.88 -1.26
CA PHE A 171 19.93 11.33 -1.41
C PHE A 171 19.84 11.76 -2.88
N VAL A 172 20.68 11.18 -3.76
CA VAL A 172 20.64 11.47 -5.21
C VAL A 172 19.29 11.14 -5.82
N LEU A 173 18.72 9.97 -5.52
CA LEU A 173 17.40 9.57 -6.03
C LEU A 173 16.30 10.54 -5.59
N ILE A 174 16.31 10.95 -4.31
CA ILE A 174 15.37 11.94 -3.78
C ILE A 174 15.58 13.29 -4.48
N SER A 175 16.82 13.78 -4.60
CA SER A 175 17.10 15.07 -5.24
C SER A 175 16.62 15.12 -6.69
N LEU A 176 16.85 14.05 -7.46
CA LEU A 176 16.37 13.96 -8.85
C LEU A 176 14.84 13.97 -8.93
N ASN A 177 14.17 13.21 -8.07
CA ASN A 177 12.70 13.18 -8.02
C ASN A 177 12.12 14.54 -7.58
N MET A 178 12.69 15.17 -6.55
CA MET A 178 12.24 16.48 -6.05
C MET A 178 12.44 17.58 -7.07
N PHE A 179 13.57 17.57 -7.80
CA PHE A 179 13.80 18.50 -8.89
C PHE A 179 12.69 18.39 -9.94
N HIS A 180 12.41 17.19 -10.42
CA HIS A 180 11.34 16.98 -11.39
C HIS A 180 9.96 17.37 -10.84
N LEU A 181 9.61 16.90 -9.63
CA LEU A 181 8.31 17.12 -9.00
C LEU A 181 7.99 18.61 -8.76
N TYR A 182 8.91 19.34 -8.12
CA TYR A 182 8.63 20.70 -7.69
C TYR A 182 8.74 21.71 -8.82
N ILE A 183 9.64 21.49 -9.78
CA ILE A 183 9.67 22.30 -10.99
C ILE A 183 8.36 22.15 -11.77
N THR A 184 7.93 20.93 -12.05
CA THR A 184 6.68 20.70 -12.80
C THR A 184 5.44 21.19 -12.06
N ARG A 185 5.46 21.17 -10.72
CA ARG A 185 4.32 21.64 -9.89
C ARG A 185 4.23 23.15 -9.80
N TYR A 186 5.34 23.84 -9.51
CA TYR A 186 5.33 25.26 -9.18
C TYR A 186 5.73 26.16 -10.35
N ILE A 187 6.45 25.63 -11.34
CA ILE A 187 6.88 26.36 -12.53
C ILE A 187 6.58 25.55 -13.81
N PRO A 188 5.31 25.20 -14.08
CA PRO A 188 4.95 24.29 -15.17
C PRO A 188 5.29 24.81 -16.58
N LYS A 189 5.52 26.12 -16.73
CA LYS A 189 5.90 26.76 -17.99
C LYS A 189 7.41 26.88 -18.18
N ALA A 190 8.21 26.47 -17.21
CA ALA A 190 9.65 26.47 -17.38
C ALA A 190 10.04 25.32 -18.31
N ASN A 191 10.55 25.66 -19.49
CA ASN A 191 11.14 24.72 -20.45
C ASN A 191 12.49 24.21 -19.93
N ILE A 192 12.47 23.52 -18.78
CA ILE A 192 13.67 23.00 -18.13
C ILE A 192 14.07 21.68 -18.78
N ILE A 193 15.38 21.42 -18.76
CA ILE A 193 16.00 20.17 -19.21
C ILE A 193 15.22 18.99 -18.62
N PHE A 194 14.68 18.16 -19.52
CA PHE A 194 14.03 16.92 -19.13
C PHE A 194 15.07 15.98 -18.52
N LEU A 195 15.11 15.90 -17.20
CA LEU A 195 15.84 14.82 -16.54
C LEU A 195 15.13 13.51 -16.86
N PRO A 196 15.87 12.42 -17.16
CA PRO A 196 15.27 11.11 -17.33
C PRO A 196 14.41 10.80 -16.10
N TYR A 197 13.11 10.57 -16.31
CA TYR A 197 12.20 10.14 -15.26
C TYR A 197 12.52 8.67 -14.93
N ILE A 198 13.59 8.45 -14.18
CA ILE A 198 14.09 7.09 -13.84
C ILE A 198 13.06 6.37 -12.96
N VAL A 199 12.20 7.11 -12.26
CA VAL A 199 11.44 6.58 -11.14
C VAL A 199 10.06 7.24 -11.10
N ASN A 200 9.02 6.48 -11.44
CA ASN A 200 7.68 6.79 -10.95
C ASN A 200 7.76 6.89 -9.42
N GLY A 201 7.26 7.96 -8.80
CA GLY A 201 7.40 8.20 -7.36
C GLY A 201 7.11 7.01 -6.44
N TRP A 202 6.21 6.11 -6.84
CA TRP A 202 5.96 4.86 -6.12
C TRP A 202 7.16 3.90 -6.11
N PHE A 203 7.88 3.84 -7.22
CA PHE A 203 9.10 3.04 -7.39
C PHE A 203 10.27 3.62 -6.60
N LEU A 204 10.26 4.92 -6.29
CA LEU A 204 11.28 5.54 -5.44
C LEU A 204 11.25 4.93 -4.04
N TYR A 205 10.07 4.78 -3.46
CA TYR A 205 9.90 4.13 -2.17
C TYR A 205 10.38 2.68 -2.17
N PHE A 206 10.16 1.96 -3.28
CA PHE A 206 10.65 0.60 -3.46
C PHE A 206 12.19 0.54 -3.50
N LEU A 207 12.83 1.45 -4.25
CA LEU A 207 14.29 1.56 -4.28
C LEU A 207 14.88 1.96 -2.92
N ILE A 208 14.27 2.94 -2.25
CA ILE A 208 14.64 3.34 -0.87
C ILE A 208 14.59 2.13 0.05
N GLY A 209 13.52 1.33 0.00
CA GLY A 209 13.41 0.08 0.74
C GLY A 209 14.61 -0.84 0.54
N GLY A 210 15.03 -1.06 -0.70
CA GLY A 210 16.22 -1.87 -1.02
C GLY A 210 17.51 -1.30 -0.42
N LEU A 211 17.73 0.00 -0.59
CA LEU A 211 18.94 0.71 -0.15
C LEU A 211 19.04 0.89 1.36
N LEU A 212 17.93 0.84 2.10
CA LEU A 212 17.96 0.94 3.56
C LEU A 212 18.66 -0.24 4.24
N ASN A 213 18.77 -1.38 3.57
CA ASN A 213 19.49 -2.52 4.12
C ASN A 213 20.97 -2.17 4.37
N GLY A 214 21.52 -2.54 5.53
CA GLY A 214 22.91 -2.29 5.88
C GLY A 214 23.25 -0.83 6.29
N ILE A 215 22.31 0.12 6.17
CA ILE A 215 22.53 1.49 6.65
C ILE A 215 22.47 1.52 8.19
N LYS A 216 23.53 2.04 8.82
CA LYS A 216 23.57 2.28 10.26
C LYS A 216 23.07 3.68 10.58
N VAL A 217 21.94 3.77 11.28
CA VAL A 217 21.37 5.05 11.71
C VAL A 217 21.77 5.32 13.15
N LYS A 218 22.36 6.50 13.42
CA LYS A 218 22.64 6.96 14.78
C LYS A 218 21.32 7.27 15.49
N ASN A 219 21.14 6.73 16.70
CA ASN A 219 19.92 6.90 17.51
C ASN A 219 18.63 6.64 16.70
N PRO A 220 18.42 5.42 16.19
CA PRO A 220 17.44 5.12 15.14
C PRO A 220 16.02 5.56 15.53
N ILE A 221 15.59 5.32 16.78
CA ILE A 221 14.26 5.72 17.26
C ILE A 221 14.09 7.25 17.22
N LYS A 222 15.01 8.00 17.83
CA LYS A 222 14.92 9.48 17.85
C LYS A 222 14.94 10.06 16.44
N THR A 223 15.86 9.60 15.59
CA THR A 223 15.96 10.04 14.20
C THR A 223 14.68 9.72 13.42
N SER A 224 14.14 8.52 13.58
CA SER A 224 12.90 8.12 12.93
C SER A 224 11.67 8.91 13.38
N MET A 225 11.57 9.24 14.68
CA MET A 225 10.50 10.09 15.20
C MET A 225 10.58 11.52 14.65
N LEU A 226 11.78 12.09 14.56
CA LEU A 226 11.98 13.40 13.95
C LEU A 226 11.57 13.40 12.47
N MET A 227 11.96 12.38 11.71
CA MET A 227 11.54 12.22 10.31
C MET A 227 10.03 12.07 10.17
N PHE A 228 9.40 11.25 11.03
CA PHE A 228 7.95 11.05 11.02
C PHE A 228 7.19 12.34 11.35
N ILE A 229 7.54 13.01 12.46
CA ILE A 229 6.86 14.24 12.91
C ILE A 229 7.06 15.37 11.90
N SER A 230 8.28 15.57 11.41
CA SER A 230 8.55 16.59 10.38
C SER A 230 7.78 16.31 9.09
N GLY A 231 7.79 15.07 8.60
CA GLY A 231 7.01 14.66 7.43
C GLY A 231 5.50 14.90 7.63
N TYR A 232 4.95 14.53 8.78
CA TYR A 232 3.54 14.74 9.09
C TYR A 232 3.16 16.24 9.15
N ILE A 233 3.94 17.05 9.86
CA ILE A 233 3.69 18.50 9.97
C ILE A 233 3.82 19.17 8.60
N LEU A 234 4.88 18.85 7.83
CA LEU A 234 5.05 19.37 6.46
C LEU A 234 3.88 18.98 5.56
N THR A 235 3.34 17.77 5.71
CA THR A 235 2.18 17.33 4.94
C THR A 235 0.97 18.23 5.20
N MET A 236 0.69 18.53 6.48
CA MET A 236 -0.43 19.42 6.83
C MET A 236 -0.21 20.83 6.28
N ILE A 237 0.99 21.39 6.48
CA ILE A 237 1.35 22.74 6.02
C ILE A 237 1.24 22.84 4.49
N ILE A 238 1.88 21.93 3.75
CA ILE A 238 1.87 21.96 2.28
C ILE A 238 0.44 21.75 1.73
N THR A 239 -0.37 20.91 2.38
CA THR A 239 -1.79 20.73 1.99
C THR A 239 -2.55 22.05 2.11
N VAL A 240 -2.45 22.72 3.27
CA VAL A 240 -3.12 24.01 3.51
C VAL A 240 -2.60 25.08 2.54
N LEU A 241 -1.29 25.17 2.33
CA LEU A 241 -0.70 26.14 1.39
C LEU A 241 -1.16 25.91 -0.05
N ASN A 242 -1.09 24.67 -0.54
CA ASN A 242 -1.45 24.35 -1.92
C ASN A 242 -2.94 24.62 -2.23
N TYR A 243 -3.82 24.41 -1.27
CA TYR A 243 -5.27 24.60 -1.45
C TYR A 243 -5.72 26.03 -1.15
N ASN A 244 -5.30 26.60 -0.02
CA ASN A 244 -5.86 27.86 0.48
C ASN A 244 -5.05 29.10 0.07
N VAL A 245 -3.77 28.95 -0.25
CA VAL A 245 -2.89 30.09 -0.55
C VAL A 245 -2.47 30.11 -2.02
N LEU A 246 -1.93 29.01 -2.53
CA LEU A 246 -1.32 28.95 -3.86
C LEU A 246 -2.32 28.59 -4.97
N GLY A 247 -3.51 28.09 -4.63
CA GLY A 247 -4.53 27.71 -5.61
C GLY A 247 -4.15 26.53 -6.53
N ILE A 248 -3.06 25.82 -6.24
CA ILE A 248 -2.53 24.69 -7.04
C ILE A 248 -3.46 23.47 -6.93
N LYS A 249 -4.19 23.33 -5.81
CA LYS A 249 -5.16 22.24 -5.55
C LYS A 249 -4.59 20.84 -5.78
N LYS A 250 -3.27 20.65 -5.55
CA LYS A 250 -2.60 19.35 -5.59
C LYS A 250 -2.25 18.91 -4.18
N MET A 251 -2.65 17.69 -3.82
CA MET A 251 -2.32 17.10 -2.52
C MET A 251 -0.86 16.63 -2.48
N PRO A 252 -0.09 16.93 -1.42
CA PRO A 252 1.29 16.49 -1.26
C PRO A 252 1.39 15.05 -0.72
N TYR A 253 0.52 14.16 -1.18
CA TYR A 253 0.34 12.79 -0.65
C TYR A 253 0.99 11.71 -1.51
N GLY A 254 1.57 12.10 -2.64
CA GLY A 254 2.26 11.21 -3.57
C GLY A 254 3.74 11.12 -3.22
N GLU A 255 4.57 11.58 -4.15
CA GLU A 255 6.02 11.40 -4.12
C GLU A 255 6.81 12.48 -3.38
N ASP A 256 6.11 13.42 -2.73
CA ASP A 256 6.72 14.56 -2.04
C ASP A 256 7.69 14.19 -0.90
N ILE A 257 8.61 15.11 -0.59
CA ILE A 257 9.61 14.91 0.47
C ILE A 257 8.99 14.62 1.83
N ASN A 258 7.84 15.24 2.15
CA ASN A 258 7.13 15.00 3.41
C ASN A 258 6.67 13.54 3.55
N MET A 259 6.25 12.92 2.44
CA MET A 259 5.87 11.50 2.40
C MET A 259 7.09 10.58 2.51
N ILE A 260 8.20 10.94 1.87
CA ILE A 260 9.47 10.19 1.96
C ILE A 260 10.00 10.18 3.40
N LEU A 261 10.04 11.34 4.05
CA LEU A 261 10.44 11.46 5.46
C LEU A 261 9.53 10.62 6.36
N MET A 262 8.22 10.74 6.18
CA MET A 262 7.24 10.04 7.00
C MET A 262 7.35 8.53 6.85
N ALA A 263 7.31 8.00 5.62
CA ALA A 263 7.33 6.56 5.37
C ALA A 263 8.68 5.91 5.71
N THR A 264 9.80 6.59 5.42
CA THR A 264 11.14 6.11 5.78
C THR A 264 11.35 6.16 7.31
N GLY A 265 10.87 7.22 7.96
CA GLY A 265 10.84 7.32 9.42
C GLY A 265 10.07 6.17 10.04
N LEU A 266 8.83 5.92 9.61
CA LEU A 266 8.03 4.78 10.08
C LEU A 266 8.76 3.44 9.88
N PHE A 267 9.37 3.22 8.71
CA PHE A 267 10.13 2.00 8.47
C PHE A 267 11.28 1.82 9.46
N ILE A 268 12.14 2.84 9.62
CA ILE A 268 13.28 2.79 10.54
C ILE A 268 12.81 2.61 11.99
N MET A 269 11.74 3.31 12.37
CA MET A 269 11.16 3.23 13.71
C MET A 269 10.72 1.80 14.02
N PHE A 270 9.88 1.21 13.18
CA PHE A 270 9.36 -0.14 13.39
C PHE A 270 10.47 -1.19 13.27
N TYR A 271 11.38 -1.07 12.31
CA TYR A 271 12.50 -2.01 12.13
C TYR A 271 13.37 -2.13 13.40
N ASN A 272 13.57 -1.02 14.12
CA ASN A 272 14.41 -0.95 15.33
C ASN A 272 13.61 -1.02 16.64
N SER A 273 12.28 -1.14 16.59
CA SER A 273 11.44 -1.16 17.78
C SER A 273 11.27 -2.57 18.34
N ASN A 274 11.36 -2.70 19.67
CA ASN A 274 10.96 -3.91 20.38
C ASN A 274 9.44 -3.89 20.57
N ILE A 275 8.72 -4.57 19.67
CA ILE A 275 7.26 -4.69 19.75
C ILE A 275 6.89 -5.50 20.99
N LYS A 276 6.14 -4.87 21.91
CA LYS A 276 5.65 -5.50 23.16
C LYS A 276 4.39 -6.37 22.96
N TRP A 277 3.83 -6.39 21.76
CA TRP A 277 2.66 -7.22 21.44
C TRP A 277 3.02 -8.70 21.37
N PRO A 278 2.04 -9.62 21.60
CA PRO A 278 2.26 -11.04 21.41
C PRO A 278 2.76 -11.32 19.99
N ALA A 279 3.93 -11.94 19.89
CA ALA A 279 4.55 -12.27 18.61
C ALA A 279 3.64 -13.16 17.75
N SER A 280 2.95 -14.12 18.38
CA SER A 280 1.99 -15.00 17.73
C SER A 280 0.86 -14.23 17.05
N LEU A 281 0.22 -13.32 17.77
CA LEU A 281 -0.87 -12.49 17.23
C LEU A 281 -0.37 -11.61 16.07
N THR A 282 0.77 -10.97 16.26
CA THR A 282 1.38 -10.11 15.23
C THR A 282 1.64 -10.91 13.95
N LEU A 283 2.22 -12.10 14.05
CA LEU A 283 2.50 -12.97 12.91
C LEU A 283 1.23 -13.53 12.25
N VAL A 284 0.18 -13.78 13.03
CA VAL A 284 -1.11 -14.25 12.52
C VAL A 284 -1.82 -13.14 11.75
N ILE A 285 -1.84 -11.90 12.24
CA ILE A 285 -2.48 -10.81 11.50
C ILE A 285 -1.63 -10.43 10.28
N SER A 286 -0.32 -10.29 10.45
CA SER A 286 0.57 -9.81 9.38
C SER A 286 0.61 -10.75 8.17
N ARG A 287 0.49 -12.08 8.35
CA ARG A 287 0.44 -13.03 7.22
C ARG A 287 -0.81 -12.87 6.36
N HIS A 288 -1.90 -12.31 6.92
CA HIS A 288 -3.16 -12.04 6.22
C HIS A 288 -3.24 -10.60 5.70
N SER A 289 -2.27 -9.73 6.01
CA SER A 289 -2.31 -8.29 5.65
C SER A 289 -2.52 -8.02 4.16
N TYR A 290 -1.95 -8.85 3.27
CA TYR A 290 -2.17 -8.73 1.83
C TYR A 290 -3.62 -9.03 1.45
N SER A 291 -4.17 -10.14 1.92
CA SER A 291 -5.56 -10.55 1.72
C SER A 291 -6.55 -9.55 2.34
N MET A 292 -6.23 -9.01 3.52
CA MET A 292 -6.99 -7.92 4.15
C MET A 292 -7.02 -6.68 3.24
N TYR A 293 -5.86 -6.30 2.68
CA TYR A 293 -5.78 -5.24 1.66
C TYR A 293 -6.61 -5.57 0.42
N LEU A 294 -6.76 -6.82 0.00
CA LEU A 294 -7.56 -7.16 -1.17
C LEU A 294 -9.08 -7.08 -0.92
N CYS A 295 -9.54 -7.28 0.32
CA CYS A 295 -10.97 -7.33 0.62
C CYS A 295 -11.56 -6.05 1.24
N HIS A 296 -10.73 -5.14 1.78
CA HIS A 296 -11.24 -4.05 2.62
C HIS A 296 -12.24 -3.11 1.95
N VAL A 297 -12.15 -2.86 0.63
CA VAL A 297 -13.06 -1.93 -0.05
C VAL A 297 -14.47 -2.49 -0.18
N PHE A 298 -14.65 -3.75 -0.57
CA PHE A 298 -16.01 -4.31 -0.63
C PHE A 298 -16.59 -4.44 0.78
N ILE A 299 -15.76 -4.75 1.79
CA ILE A 299 -16.19 -4.78 3.19
C ILE A 299 -16.63 -3.40 3.64
N LEU A 300 -15.87 -2.38 3.26
CA LEU A 300 -16.23 -0.98 3.50
C LEU A 300 -17.57 -0.63 2.85
N TYR A 301 -17.82 -1.03 1.60
CA TYR A 301 -19.11 -0.78 0.95
C TYR A 301 -20.27 -1.49 1.66
N PHE A 302 -20.11 -2.77 1.97
CA PHE A 302 -21.10 -3.55 2.69
C PHE A 302 -21.45 -2.91 4.05
N ILE A 303 -20.43 -2.50 4.81
CA ILE A 303 -20.60 -1.95 6.15
C ILE A 303 -21.09 -0.49 6.13
N SER A 304 -20.72 0.29 5.11
CA SER A 304 -21.18 1.68 4.98
C SER A 304 -22.69 1.79 4.82
N GLY A 305 -23.35 0.78 4.25
CA GLY A 305 -24.81 0.72 4.17
C GLY A 305 -25.50 0.31 5.48
N LEU A 306 -24.76 -0.30 6.41
CA LEU A 306 -25.33 -0.87 7.65
C LEU A 306 -25.05 -0.01 8.89
N LEU A 307 -23.92 0.70 8.93
CA LEU A 307 -23.53 1.50 10.08
C LEU A 307 -24.29 2.81 10.13
N LYS A 308 -25.03 3.01 11.23
CA LYS A 308 -25.53 4.32 11.65
C LYS A 308 -24.45 5.05 12.48
N PRO A 309 -24.46 6.39 12.50
CA PRO A 309 -23.60 7.15 13.40
C PRO A 309 -23.83 6.70 14.86
N VAL A 310 -22.74 6.48 15.60
CA VAL A 310 -22.80 6.06 17.02
C VAL A 310 -22.86 7.28 17.93
N THR A 311 -22.26 8.39 17.50
CA THR A 311 -22.22 9.67 18.20
C THR A 311 -22.41 10.82 17.22
N ASP A 312 -22.61 12.04 17.72
CA ASP A 312 -22.64 13.25 16.87
C ASP A 312 -21.23 13.69 16.42
N ILE A 313 -20.17 13.13 17.02
CA ILE A 313 -18.79 13.50 16.72
C ILE A 313 -18.29 12.72 15.50
N TYR A 314 -18.19 13.41 14.37
CA TYR A 314 -17.78 12.84 13.08
C TYR A 314 -16.44 12.10 13.14
N PHE A 315 -15.44 12.66 13.80
CA PHE A 315 -14.12 12.04 13.96
C PHE A 315 -14.23 10.66 14.64
N ILE A 316 -15.01 10.56 15.72
CA ILE A 316 -15.20 9.31 16.47
C ILE A 316 -15.89 8.26 15.59
N ASN A 317 -16.93 8.65 14.84
CA ASN A 317 -17.61 7.74 13.91
C ASN A 317 -16.66 7.17 12.84
N ILE A 318 -15.72 7.97 12.32
CA ILE A 318 -14.71 7.47 11.37
C ILE A 318 -13.78 6.46 12.03
N ILE A 319 -13.31 6.73 13.25
CA ILE A 319 -12.45 5.78 13.97
C ILE A 319 -13.18 4.45 14.19
N PHE A 320 -14.45 4.48 14.61
CA PHE A 320 -15.26 3.27 14.71
C PHE A 320 -15.35 2.53 13.37
N LYS A 321 -15.63 3.26 12.28
CA LYS A 321 -15.69 2.68 10.93
C LYS A 321 -14.37 2.03 10.51
N ILE A 322 -13.23 2.67 10.78
CA ILE A 322 -11.89 2.12 10.50
C ILE A 322 -11.67 0.81 11.26
N LEU A 323 -11.99 0.78 12.55
CA LEU A 323 -11.83 -0.40 13.40
C LEU A 323 -12.73 -1.55 12.93
N THR A 324 -14.00 -1.27 12.65
CA THR A 324 -14.96 -2.26 12.16
C THR A 324 -14.52 -2.85 10.82
N VAL A 325 -14.16 -2.00 9.84
CA VAL A 325 -13.72 -2.47 8.52
C VAL A 325 -12.41 -3.26 8.64
N SER A 326 -11.46 -2.82 9.45
CA SER A 326 -10.20 -3.53 9.66
C SER A 326 -10.41 -4.91 10.29
N MET A 327 -11.28 -4.99 11.31
CA MET A 327 -11.60 -6.24 12.00
C MET A 327 -12.33 -7.23 11.08
N LEU A 328 -13.34 -6.78 10.34
CA LEU A 328 -14.07 -7.62 9.40
C LEU A 328 -13.20 -8.05 8.22
N SER A 329 -12.31 -7.18 7.75
CA SER A 329 -11.30 -7.54 6.74
C SER A 329 -10.37 -8.63 7.25
N PHE A 330 -9.93 -8.55 8.51
CA PHE A 330 -9.13 -9.62 9.10
C PHE A 330 -9.90 -10.94 9.19
N ILE A 331 -11.14 -10.92 9.69
CA ILE A 331 -11.97 -12.13 9.81
C ILE A 331 -12.19 -12.77 8.43
N PHE A 332 -12.62 -11.98 7.45
CA PHE A 332 -12.85 -12.46 6.09
C PHE A 332 -11.56 -13.01 5.46
N ALA A 333 -10.46 -12.26 5.57
CA ALA A 333 -9.17 -12.69 5.04
C ALA A 333 -8.69 -13.98 5.70
N TYR A 334 -8.82 -14.09 7.03
CA TYR A 334 -8.45 -15.29 7.78
C TYR A 334 -9.20 -16.53 7.29
N LEU A 335 -10.51 -16.42 7.07
CA LEU A 335 -11.35 -17.52 6.59
C LEU A 335 -10.93 -17.94 5.17
N VAL A 336 -10.94 -17.00 4.22
CA VAL A 336 -10.62 -17.30 2.82
C VAL A 336 -9.19 -17.81 2.66
N ASP A 337 -8.23 -17.23 3.39
CA ASP A 337 -6.84 -17.68 3.31
C ASP A 337 -6.66 -19.09 3.87
N THR A 338 -7.28 -19.39 5.01
CA THR A 338 -7.14 -20.68 5.68
C THR A 338 -7.80 -21.81 4.89
N PHE A 339 -8.98 -21.56 4.32
CA PHE A 339 -9.74 -22.58 3.61
C PHE A 339 -9.35 -22.74 2.15
N ILE A 340 -8.92 -21.67 1.48
CA ILE A 340 -8.71 -21.65 0.02
C ILE A 340 -7.25 -21.31 -0.31
N VAL A 341 -6.81 -20.09 0.01
CA VAL A 341 -5.56 -19.53 -0.55
C VAL A 341 -4.33 -20.31 -0.11
N PHE A 342 -4.18 -20.60 1.19
CA PHE A 342 -2.99 -21.28 1.71
C PHE A 342 -2.92 -22.75 1.28
N LYS A 343 -4.08 -23.43 1.19
CA LYS A 343 -4.14 -24.81 0.69
C LYS A 343 -3.71 -24.85 -0.78
N ALA A 344 -4.28 -24.00 -1.62
CA ALA A 344 -3.94 -23.93 -3.04
C ALA A 344 -2.48 -23.48 -3.26
N THR A 345 -2.02 -22.46 -2.55
CA THR A 345 -0.62 -21.99 -2.62
C THR A 345 0.37 -23.10 -2.26
N ARG A 346 0.07 -23.89 -1.22
CA ARG A 346 0.92 -25.03 -0.83
C ARG A 346 0.93 -26.11 -1.92
N PHE A 347 -0.22 -26.42 -2.51
CA PHE A 347 -0.34 -27.37 -3.61
C PHE A 347 0.49 -26.92 -4.83
N PHE A 348 0.30 -25.69 -5.32
CA PHE A 348 1.06 -25.19 -6.47
C PHE A 348 2.56 -25.12 -6.21
N LYS A 349 2.99 -24.80 -4.99
CA LYS A 349 4.42 -24.82 -4.63
C LYS A 349 5.04 -26.22 -4.63
N GLN A 350 4.26 -27.27 -4.44
CA GLN A 350 4.75 -28.65 -4.51
C GLN A 350 4.96 -29.12 -5.96
N LEU A 351 4.19 -28.60 -6.91
CA LEU A 351 4.29 -28.96 -8.34
C LEU A 351 5.58 -28.45 -9.02
N TYR A 352 6.27 -27.48 -8.42
CA TYR A 352 7.49 -26.86 -8.96
C TYR A 352 8.73 -27.19 -8.11
N LYS A 353 8.64 -28.22 -7.26
CA LYS A 353 9.84 -28.85 -6.70
C LYS A 353 10.47 -29.73 -7.76
#